data_AF-A0ABD5UVF1-F1
#
_entry.id   AF-A0ABD5UVF1-F1
#
_cell.length_a   1.000
_cell.length_b   1.000
_cell.length_c   1.000
_cell.angle_alpha   90.00
_cell.angle_beta   90.00
_cell.angle_gamma   90.00
#
_symmetry.space_group_name_H-M   'P 1'
#
loop_
_entity.id
_entity.type
_entity.pdbx_description
1 polymer ?
#
loop_
_entity_poly.entity_id
_entity_poly.type
_entity_poly.pdbx_seq_one_letter_code
_entity_poly.pdbx_strand_id
1 'polypeptide(L)' 'MPTFELSLSDDVYSEFQQLAEQEFVSEEQAAEELISSGIEAYNVSIVDDEPRDEMMESAENNMFDTAQDPGSIEDDRL' A
#
# COMPACT_ATOMS: atom_id res chain seq x y z
N MET A 1 2.99 -26.50 -4.50
CA MET A 1 3.93 -25.39 -4.30
C MET A 1 5.02 -25.51 -5.34
N PRO A 2 5.41 -24.44 -6.04
CA PRO A 2 6.66 -24.42 -6.79
C PRO A 2 7.84 -24.61 -5.81
N THR A 3 8.88 -25.31 -6.23
CA THR A 3 10.12 -25.48 -5.46
C THR A 3 11.19 -24.53 -6.00
N PHE A 4 11.88 -23.84 -5.11
CA PHE A 4 12.95 -22.89 -5.43
C PHE A 4 14.26 -23.37 -4.82
N GLU A 5 15.36 -23.17 -5.54
CA GLU A 5 16.72 -23.41 -5.03
C GLU A 5 17.37 -22.05 -4.75
N LEU A 6 17.85 -21.86 -3.51
CA LEU A 6 18.55 -20.65 -3.10
C LEU A 6 20.05 -20.91 -3.01
N SER A 7 20.82 -20.01 -3.63
CA SER A 7 22.28 -19.95 -3.51
C SER A 7 22.62 -18.77 -2.61
N LEU A 8 23.04 -19.05 -1.38
CA LEU A 8 23.46 -18.05 -0.40
C LEU A 8 24.99 -18.10 -0.22
N SER A 9 25.59 -16.96 0.06
CA SER A 9 26.98 -16.91 0.54
C SER A 9 27.09 -17.56 1.92
N ASP A 10 28.24 -18.16 2.24
CA ASP A 10 28.46 -18.90 3.50
C ASP A 10 28.09 -18.08 4.75
N ASP A 11 28.43 -16.79 4.78
CA ASP A 11 28.12 -15.89 5.90
C ASP A 11 26.60 -15.73 6.09
N VAL A 12 25.89 -15.48 4.99
CA VAL A 12 24.42 -15.27 4.99
C VAL A 12 23.70 -16.56 5.33
N TYR A 13 24.16 -17.69 4.80
CA TYR A 13 23.59 -19.00 5.14
C TYR A 13 23.76 -19.30 6.64
N SER A 14 24.94 -19.00 7.20
CA SER A 14 25.22 -19.22 8.62
C SER A 14 24.36 -18.35 9.54
N GLU A 15 24.08 -17.12 9.14
CA GLU A 15 23.17 -16.23 9.86
C GLU A 15 21.71 -16.72 9.76
N PHE A 16 21.28 -17.11 8.57
CA PHE A 16 19.96 -17.67 8.32
C PHE A 16 19.71 -18.94 9.13
N GLN A 17 20.67 -19.87 9.19
CA GLN A 17 20.55 -21.10 9.98
C GLN A 17 20.37 -20.82 11.47
N GLN A 18 21.16 -19.89 12.02
CA GLN A 18 21.02 -19.48 13.42
C GLN A 18 19.64 -18.88 13.70
N LEU A 19 19.11 -18.08 12.77
CA LEU A 19 17.79 -17.48 12.89
C LEU A 19 16.68 -18.55 12.79
N ALA A 20 16.79 -19.46 11.83
CA ALA A 20 15.85 -20.55 11.60
C ALA A 20 15.73 -21.46 12.84
N GLU A 21 16.85 -21.80 13.48
CA GLU A 21 16.87 -22.62 14.70
C GLU A 21 16.25 -21.93 15.93
N GLN A 22 16.32 -20.60 16.00
CA GLN A 22 15.87 -19.83 17.16
C GLN A 22 14.39 -19.47 17.13
N GLU A 23 13.87 -19.14 15.94
CA GLU A 23 12.56 -18.51 15.79
C GLU A 23 11.55 -19.36 15.00
N PHE A 24 12.01 -20.38 14.27
CA PHE A 24 11.17 -21.15 13.34
C PHE A 24 11.16 -22.64 13.64
N VAL A 25 10.14 -23.33 13.12
CA VAL A 25 10.00 -24.79 13.27
C VAL A 25 10.81 -25.54 12.21
N SER A 26 10.95 -24.95 11.02
CA SER A 26 11.75 -25.51 9.93
C SER A 26 12.44 -24.41 9.12
N GLU A 27 13.54 -24.80 8.46
CA GLU A 27 14.26 -23.95 7.52
C GLU A 27 13.38 -23.45 6.37
N GLU A 28 12.52 -24.35 5.84
CA GLU A 28 11.57 -24.02 4.78
C GLU A 28 10.60 -22.91 5.21
N GLN A 29 10.06 -23.01 6.44
CA GLN A 29 9.17 -21.99 6.98
C GLN A 29 9.90 -20.65 7.19
N ALA A 30 11.13 -20.69 7.71
CA ALA A 30 11.95 -19.50 7.87
C ALA A 30 12.21 -18.80 6.52
N ALA A 31 12.55 -19.57 5.49
CA ALA A 31 12.77 -19.05 4.15
C ALA A 31 11.49 -18.41 3.58
N GLU A 32 10.34 -19.05 3.72
CA GLU A 32 9.06 -18.51 3.23
C GLU A 32 8.68 -17.19 3.92
N GLU A 33 8.75 -17.12 5.25
CA GLU A 33 8.37 -15.93 6.03
C GLU A 33 9.35 -14.76 5.77
N LEU A 34 10.65 -15.04 5.70
CA LEU A 34 11.66 -14.02 5.41
C LEU A 34 11.55 -13.48 3.98
N ILE A 35 11.36 -14.36 3.00
CA ILE A 35 11.18 -13.92 1.61
C ILE A 35 9.86 -13.14 1.48
N SER A 36 8.78 -13.59 2.12
CA SER A 36 7.48 -12.90 2.07
C SER A 36 7.57 -11.51 2.70
N SER A 37 8.15 -11.39 3.91
CA SER A 37 8.34 -10.09 4.56
C SER A 37 9.29 -9.17 3.77
N GLY A 38 10.34 -9.73 3.16
CA GLY A 38 11.22 -9.01 2.27
C GLY A 38 10.48 -8.48 1.04
N ILE A 39 9.68 -9.33 0.38
CA ILE A 39 8.84 -8.91 -0.73
C ILE A 39 7.91 -7.78 -0.28
N GLU A 40 7.18 -7.92 0.82
CA GLU A 40 6.29 -6.87 1.34
C GLU A 40 7.02 -5.55 1.60
N ALA A 41 8.21 -5.60 2.19
CA ALA A 41 9.03 -4.42 2.46
C ALA A 41 9.54 -3.73 1.19
N TYR A 42 9.79 -4.48 0.11
CA TYR A 42 10.24 -3.93 -1.17
C TYR A 42 9.10 -3.66 -2.16
N ASN A 43 7.88 -4.16 -1.92
CA ASN A 43 6.69 -3.93 -2.75
C ASN A 43 6.03 -2.56 -2.48
N VAL A 44 6.83 -1.56 -2.08
CA VAL A 44 6.39 -0.19 -1.78
C VAL A 44 6.34 0.69 -3.05
N SER A 45 6.72 0.15 -4.21
CA SER A 45 6.55 0.78 -5.53
C SER A 45 6.12 -0.32 -6.50
N ILE A 46 4.86 -0.44 -6.90
CA ILE A 46 4.12 0.52 -7.73
C ILE A 46 2.75 0.78 -7.09
N VAL A 47 2.68 1.75 -6.17
CA VAL A 47 1.48 2.58 -6.13
C VAL A 47 1.64 3.46 -7.37
N ASP A 48 0.79 3.23 -8.39
CA ASP A 48 0.63 4.22 -9.44
C ASP A 48 0.41 5.56 -8.74
N ASP A 49 1.23 6.54 -9.07
CA ASP A 49 1.23 7.85 -8.42
C ASP A 49 0.00 8.64 -8.90
N GLU A 50 -1.20 8.14 -8.59
CA GLU A 50 -2.45 8.87 -8.71
C GLU A 50 -3.31 8.69 -7.46
N PRO A 51 -3.02 9.47 -6.40
CA PRO A 51 -4.04 9.89 -5.46
C PRO A 51 -4.22 11.41 -5.58
N ARG A 52 -4.66 11.94 -6.74
CA ARG A 52 -4.86 13.40 -6.87
C ARG A 52 -6.04 13.95 -7.64
N ASP A 53 -6.96 13.17 -8.23
CA ASP A 53 -8.09 13.81 -8.95
C ASP A 53 -9.49 13.65 -8.32
N GLU A 54 -9.79 12.65 -7.50
CA GLU A 54 -11.18 12.49 -6.98
C GLU A 54 -11.57 13.52 -5.89
N MET A 55 -10.63 14.02 -5.08
CA MET A 55 -10.94 15.00 -4.04
C MET A 55 -10.96 16.45 -4.55
N MET A 56 -10.34 16.73 -5.70
CA MET A 56 -10.27 18.07 -6.29
C MET A 56 -11.50 18.35 -7.15
N GLU A 57 -11.96 17.36 -7.94
CA GLU A 57 -13.15 17.48 -8.80
C GLU A 57 -14.46 17.65 -8.00
N SER A 58 -14.55 17.07 -6.78
CA SER A 58 -15.72 17.23 -5.90
C SER A 58 -15.79 18.62 -5.22
N ALA A 59 -14.65 19.28 -5.03
CA ALA A 59 -14.59 20.65 -4.51
C ALA A 59 -14.92 21.68 -5.61
N GLU A 60 -14.48 21.42 -6.84
CA GLU A 60 -14.73 22.29 -8.00
C GLU A 60 -16.22 22.27 -8.43
N ASN A 61 -16.86 21.10 -8.44
CA ASN A 61 -18.29 20.98 -8.77
C ASN A 61 -19.21 21.64 -7.73
N ASN A 62 -18.82 21.72 -6.46
CA ASN A 62 -19.58 22.41 -5.41
C ASN A 62 -19.32 23.93 -5.37
N MET A 63 -18.19 24.40 -5.91
CA MET A 63 -17.91 25.84 -6.01
C MET A 63 -18.59 26.49 -7.22
N PHE A 64 -18.85 25.74 -8.29
CA PHE A 64 -19.50 26.28 -9.48
C PHE A 64 -21.04 26.36 -9.37
N ASP A 65 -21.67 25.51 -8.55
CA ASP A 65 -23.13 25.52 -8.32
C ASP A 65 -23.59 26.53 -7.25
N THR A 66 -22.65 27.22 -6.59
CA THR A 66 -22.96 28.31 -5.62
C THR A 66 -22.82 29.71 -6.22
N ALA A 67 -22.38 29.80 -7.48
CA ALA A 67 -22.22 31.08 -8.19
C ALA A 67 -23.44 31.47 -9.05
N GLN A 68 -24.45 30.60 -9.17
CA GLN A 68 -25.67 30.91 -9.93
C GLN A 68 -26.81 31.36 -8.99
N ASP A 69 -26.86 32.69 -8.83
CA ASP A 69 -28.00 33.55 -8.45
C ASP A 69 -28.38 33.72 -6.96
N PRO A 70 -27.88 34.77 -6.27
CA PRO A 70 -28.43 35.22 -4.98
C PRO A 70 -29.67 36.14 -5.16
N GLY A 71 -30.40 36.02 -6.26
CA GLY A 71 -31.25 37.10 -6.78
C GLY A 71 -32.77 36.92 -6.72
N SER A 72 -33.32 35.73 -6.45
CA SER A 72 -34.77 35.53 -6.54
C SER A 72 -35.39 34.87 -5.30
N ILE A 73 -35.61 35.68 -4.26
CA ILE A 73 -36.71 35.47 -3.30
C ILE A 73 -37.49 36.79 -3.21
N GLU A 74 -38.14 37.17 -4.31
CA GLU A 74 -39.45 37.80 -4.20
C GLU A 74 -40.44 36.64 -4.01
N ASP A 75 -40.94 36.45 -2.79
CA ASP A 75 -42.37 36.51 -2.51
C ASP A 75 -42.70 36.15 -1.04
N ASP A 76 -43.65 36.91 -0.50
CA ASP A 76 -44.61 36.55 0.54
C ASP A 76 -44.28 36.65 2.06
N ARG A 77 -44.89 37.70 2.64
CA ARG A 77 -45.64 37.76 3.93
C ARG A 77 -44.91 38.14 5.22
N LEU A 78 -45.25 39.32 5.73
CA LEU A 78 -45.99 39.52 7.00
C LEU A 78 -46.46 40.98 7.18
#